data_AF-A0A4R1NL62-F1
#
_entry.id   AF-A0A4R1NL62-F1
#
_cell.length_a   1.000
_cell.length_b   1.000
_cell.length_c   1.000
_cell.angle_alpha   90.00
_cell.angle_beta   90.00
_cell.angle_gamma   90.00
#
_symmetry.space_group_name_H-M   'P 1'
#
loop_
_entity.id
_entity.type
_entity.pdbx_description
1 polymer ?
#
loop_
_entity_poly.entity_id
_entity_poly.type
_entity_poly.pdbx_seq_one_letter_code
_entity_poly.pdbx_strand_id
1 'polypeptide(L)'
;MNTAILTTELRIALYRRVAALAYQNFCLSKGVGQPLALDALEIKIAWQVEADHIIEYGLEHGPEYACEFLRDLVDPDFLTEPPQLTEWGIEAMELIVHSRIDDIPQSKVLH
;
A
#
# COMPACT_ATOMS: atom_id res chain seq x y z
N MET A 1 -2.66 7.97 24.71
CA MET A 1 -3.75 6.97 24.72
C MET A 1 -3.26 5.78 23.93
N ASN A 2 -3.28 4.59 24.53
CA ASN A 2 -2.75 3.34 23.95
C ASN A 2 -3.45 2.98 22.63
N THR A 3 -2.78 3.20 21.50
CA THR A 3 -3.19 2.76 20.15
C THR A 3 -2.77 1.31 19.91
N ALA A 4 -3.39 0.36 20.61
CA ALA A 4 -3.14 -1.06 20.35
C ALA A 4 -4.44 -1.87 20.45
N ILE A 5 -5.38 -1.62 19.52
CA ILE A 5 -6.48 -2.56 19.26
C ILE A 5 -6.12 -3.48 18.06
N LEU A 6 -5.24 -3.04 17.17
CA LEU A 6 -4.84 -3.77 15.97
C LEU A 6 -3.33 -4.02 15.96
N THR A 7 -2.91 -5.24 15.62
CA THR A 7 -1.51 -5.58 15.39
C THR A 7 -0.97 -4.90 14.13
N THR A 8 0.35 -4.79 13.98
CA THR A 8 0.96 -4.20 12.77
C THR A 8 0.47 -4.88 11.50
N GLU A 9 0.34 -6.21 11.49
CA GLU A 9 -0.16 -6.98 10.35
C GLU A 9 -1.61 -6.63 10.01
N LEU A 10 -2.47 -6.44 11.02
CA LEU A 10 -3.87 -6.04 10.80
C LEU A 10 -3.96 -4.60 10.28
N ARG A 11 -3.10 -3.69 10.76
CA ARG A 11 -3.03 -2.32 10.25
C ARG A 11 -2.53 -2.28 8.81
N ILE A 12 -1.49 -3.06 8.46
CA ILE A 12 -1.01 -3.21 7.09
C ILE A 12 -2.13 -3.72 6.18
N ALA A 13 -2.81 -4.79 6.57
CA ALA A 13 -3.91 -5.34 5.78
C ALA A 13 -5.05 -4.32 5.58
N LEU A 14 -5.39 -3.56 6.63
CA LEU A 14 -6.38 -2.49 6.54
C LEU A 14 -5.93 -1.39 5.58
N TYR A 15 -4.75 -0.81 5.78
CA TYR A 15 -4.27 0.29 4.95
C TYR A 15 -4.04 -0.13 3.51
N ARG A 16 -3.56 -1.35 3.25
CA ARG A 16 -3.47 -1.90 1.88
C ARG A 16 -4.83 -1.94 1.19
N ARG A 17 -5.86 -2.45 1.86
CA ARG A 17 -7.23 -2.50 1.32
C ARG A 17 -7.77 -1.11 1.05
N VAL A 18 -7.58 -0.18 1.99
CA VAL A 18 -8.05 1.20 1.89
C VAL A 18 -7.33 1.93 0.75
N ALA A 19 -6.01 1.81 0.64
CA ALA A 19 -5.22 2.42 -0.43
C ALA A 19 -5.62 1.89 -1.81
N ALA A 20 -5.83 0.57 -1.94
CA ALA A 20 -6.28 -0.04 -3.18
C ALA A 20 -7.68 0.45 -3.61
N LEU A 21 -8.63 0.54 -2.65
CA LEU A 21 -9.97 1.11 -2.89
C LEU A 21 -9.90 2.60 -3.26
N ALA A 22 -9.08 3.37 -2.54
CA ALA A 22 -8.90 4.79 -2.78
C ALA A 22 -8.33 5.06 -4.19
N TYR A 23 -7.39 4.23 -4.65
CA TYR A 23 -6.86 4.33 -6.01
C TYR A 23 -7.91 3.96 -7.07
N GLN A 24 -8.75 2.94 -6.84
CA GLN A 24 -9.86 2.66 -7.75
C GLN A 24 -10.84 3.83 -7.84
N ASN A 25 -11.22 4.43 -6.71
CA ASN A 25 -12.06 5.62 -6.65
C ASN A 25 -11.43 6.78 -7.44
N PHE A 26 -10.12 6.99 -7.27
CA PHE A 26 -9.37 7.99 -8.02
C PHE A 26 -9.42 7.72 -9.53
N CYS A 27 -9.10 6.51 -10.01
CA CYS A 27 -9.15 6.18 -11.43
C CYS A 27 -10.56 6.38 -12.03
N LEU A 28 -11.60 5.95 -11.32
CA LEU A 28 -13.00 6.15 -11.72
C LEU A 28 -13.34 7.64 -11.83
N SER A 29 -12.90 8.47 -10.86
CA SER A 29 -13.13 9.92 -10.88
C SER A 29 -12.42 10.63 -12.04
N LYS A 30 -11.29 10.10 -12.50
CA LYS A 30 -10.50 10.64 -13.63
C LYS A 30 -10.98 10.14 -14.99
N GLY A 31 -11.94 9.22 -15.04
CA GLY A 31 -12.41 8.62 -16.29
C GLY A 31 -11.34 7.77 -16.99
N VAL A 32 -10.30 7.37 -16.27
CA VAL A 32 -9.31 6.41 -16.77
C VAL A 32 -10.03 5.06 -16.86
N GLY A 33 -9.85 4.35 -17.98
CA GLY A 33 -10.50 3.07 -18.24
C GLY A 33 -10.29 2.03 -17.13
N GLN A 34 -11.00 0.90 -17.24
CA GLN A 34 -11.16 -0.11 -16.19
C GLN A 34 -9.90 -0.30 -15.32
N PRO A 35 -9.89 0.23 -14.07
CA PRO A 35 -8.72 0.14 -13.21
C PRO A 35 -8.37 -1.33 -12.94
N LEU A 36 -7.12 -1.57 -12.54
CA LEU A 36 -6.72 -2.90 -12.07
C LEU A 36 -7.74 -3.43 -11.05
N ALA A 37 -8.02 -4.73 -11.13
CA ALA A 37 -8.85 -5.41 -10.15
C ALA A 37 -8.30 -5.18 -8.74
N LEU A 38 -9.18 -5.11 -7.74
CA LEU A 38 -8.81 -4.73 -6.38
C LEU A 38 -7.71 -5.65 -5.83
N ASP A 39 -7.84 -6.96 -6.03
CA ASP A 39 -6.85 -7.95 -5.60
C ASP A 39 -5.50 -7.76 -6.31
N ALA A 40 -5.49 -7.33 -7.57
CA ALA A 40 -4.26 -7.05 -8.31
C ALA A 40 -3.54 -5.79 -7.77
N LEU A 41 -4.30 -4.78 -7.34
CA LEU A 41 -3.74 -3.61 -6.66
C LEU A 41 -3.15 -3.98 -5.31
N GLU A 42 -3.87 -4.77 -4.52
CA GLU A 42 -3.36 -5.24 -3.22
C GLU A 42 -2.10 -6.08 -3.37
N ILE A 43 -2.04 -6.97 -4.37
CA ILE A 43 -0.83 -7.73 -4.67
C ILE A 43 0.32 -6.78 -5.00
N LYS A 44 0.11 -5.77 -5.86
CA LYS A 44 1.15 -4.79 -6.19
C LYS A 44 1.64 -4.02 -4.95
N ILE A 45 0.72 -3.56 -4.10
CA ILE A 45 1.06 -2.88 -2.85
C ILE A 45 1.88 -3.81 -1.94
N ALA A 46 1.44 -5.06 -1.77
CA ALA A 46 2.15 -6.02 -0.92
C ALA A 46 3.59 -6.27 -1.40
N TRP A 47 3.80 -6.37 -2.71
CA TRP A 47 5.15 -6.56 -3.25
C TRP A 47 6.00 -5.30 -3.18
N GLN A 48 5.48 -4.15 -3.60
CA GLN A 48 6.28 -2.93 -3.80
C GLN A 48 6.41 -2.07 -2.53
N VAL A 49 5.63 -2.36 -1.51
CA VAL A 49 5.68 -1.62 -0.24
C VAL A 49 6.04 -2.57 0.88
N GLU A 50 5.21 -3.57 1.16
CA GLU A 50 5.40 -4.42 2.34
C GLU A 50 6.68 -5.27 2.22
N ALA A 51 6.85 -5.98 1.10
CA ALA A 51 8.03 -6.82 0.90
C ALA A 51 9.31 -6.00 0.79
N ASP A 52 9.29 -4.87 0.06
CA ASP A 52 10.46 -4.00 -0.10
C ASP A 52 10.95 -3.43 1.24
N HIS A 53 10.05 -2.95 2.11
CA HIS A 53 10.44 -2.49 3.45
C HIS A 53 10.94 -3.64 4.34
N ILE A 54 10.38 -4.85 4.22
CA ILE A 54 10.90 -6.02 4.96
C ILE A 54 12.30 -6.41 4.45
N ILE A 55 12.54 -6.36 3.14
CA ILE A 55 13.84 -6.66 2.54
C ILE A 55 14.89 -5.64 2.99
N GLU A 56 14.53 -4.36 3.03
CA GLU A 56 15.44 -3.27 3.40
C GLU A 56 15.71 -3.20 4.91
N TYR A 57 14.67 -3.29 5.74
CA TYR A 57 14.76 -3.01 7.18
C TYR A 57 14.60 -4.26 8.08
N GLY A 58 14.41 -5.44 7.49
CA GLY A 58 14.22 -6.71 8.20
C GLY A 58 12.85 -6.87 8.85
N LEU A 59 12.58 -8.06 9.41
CA LEU A 59 11.28 -8.38 10.02
C LEU A 59 10.98 -7.61 11.31
N GLU A 60 11.99 -7.04 11.97
CA GLU A 60 11.80 -6.29 13.21
C GLU A 60 11.24 -4.88 12.95
N HIS A 61 11.70 -4.20 11.89
CA HIS A 61 11.36 -2.80 11.64
C HIS A 61 10.60 -2.59 10.31
N GLY A 62 10.82 -3.44 9.32
CA GLY A 62 10.19 -3.34 8.00
C GLY A 62 8.66 -3.29 8.03
N PRO A 63 7.97 -4.14 8.81
CA PRO A 63 6.51 -4.06 8.91
C PRO A 63 6.00 -2.71 9.44
N GLU A 64 6.68 -2.09 10.41
CA GLU A 64 6.24 -0.80 10.94
C GLU A 64 6.42 0.31 9.91
N TYR A 65 7.57 0.35 9.23
CA TYR A 65 7.80 1.33 8.14
C TYR A 65 6.84 1.14 6.97
N ALA A 66 6.55 -0.11 6.57
CA ALA A 66 5.53 -0.39 5.57
C ALA A 66 4.15 0.13 6.03
N CYS A 67 3.80 -0.10 7.30
CA CYS A 67 2.54 0.36 7.86
C CYS A 67 2.44 1.90 7.87
N GLU A 68 3.51 2.61 8.20
CA GLU A 68 3.56 4.08 8.17
C GLU A 68 3.43 4.60 6.74
N PHE A 69 4.17 4.01 5.79
CA PHE A 69 4.07 4.34 4.37
C PHE A 69 2.63 4.19 3.87
N LEU A 70 1.99 3.04 4.15
CA LEU A 70 0.62 2.76 3.73
C LEU A 70 -0.41 3.69 4.37
N ARG A 71 -0.20 4.07 5.64
CA ARG A 71 -1.05 5.06 6.32
C ARG A 71 -0.99 6.41 5.62
N ASP A 72 0.19 6.83 5.20
CA ASP A 72 0.41 8.15 4.61
C ASP A 72 -0.13 8.25 3.16
N LEU A 73 -0.41 7.11 2.51
CA LEU A 73 -1.09 7.07 1.20
C LEU A 73 -2.55 7.54 1.29
N VAL A 74 -3.21 7.34 2.42
CA VAL A 74 -4.68 7.46 2.53
C VAL A 74 -5.08 8.63 3.42
N ASP A 75 -6.17 9.30 3.05
CA ASP A 75 -6.78 10.31 3.90
C ASP A 75 -7.27 9.66 5.21
N PRO A 76 -6.95 10.21 6.40
CA PRO A 76 -7.22 9.56 7.69
C PRO A 76 -8.71 9.35 8.01
N ASP A 77 -9.62 10.05 7.32
CA ASP A 77 -11.06 9.98 7.58
C ASP A 77 -11.76 8.80 6.87
N PHE A 78 -10.98 7.85 6.31
CA PHE A 78 -11.47 6.68 5.56
C PHE A 78 -12.40 5.72 6.34
N LEU A 79 -12.53 5.87 7.66
CA LEU A 79 -13.47 5.11 8.47
C LEU A 79 -14.90 5.69 8.46
N THR A 80 -15.02 6.97 8.11
CA THR A 80 -16.29 7.71 8.08
C THR A 80 -16.65 8.22 6.70
N GLU A 81 -15.64 8.41 5.84
CA GLU A 81 -15.77 8.89 4.47
C GLU A 81 -15.31 7.82 3.46
N PRO A 82 -15.73 7.90 2.18
CA PRO A 82 -15.20 7.03 1.14
C PRO A 82 -13.67 7.12 1.08
N PRO A 83 -12.93 5.99 0.95
CA PRO A 83 -11.48 6.02 0.88
C PRO A 83 -10.97 6.95 -0.22
N GLN A 84 -10.09 7.87 0.16
CA GLN A 84 -9.38 8.77 -0.73
C GLN A 84 -7.88 8.69 -0.50
N LEU A 85 -7.11 8.95 -1.56
CA LEU A 85 -5.66 9.09 -1.46
C LEU A 85 -5.32 10.52 -1.06
N THR A 86 -4.22 10.68 -0.32
CA THR A 86 -3.57 11.98 -0.18
C THR A 86 -2.96 12.41 -1.51
N GLU A 87 -2.56 13.68 -1.66
CA GLU A 87 -1.87 14.15 -2.88
C GLU A 87 -0.61 13.32 -3.16
N TRP A 88 0.20 13.08 -2.12
CA TRP A 88 1.37 12.21 -2.19
C TRP A 88 0.98 10.75 -2.49
N GLY A 89 -0.11 10.27 -1.88
CA GLY A 89 -0.62 8.92 -2.10
C GLY A 89 -1.00 8.64 -3.56
N ILE A 90 -1.49 9.65 -4.29
CA ILE A 90 -1.74 9.54 -5.74
C ILE A 90 -0.43 9.31 -6.49
N GLU A 91 0.59 10.14 -6.26
CA GLU A 91 1.89 10.02 -6.92
C GLU A 91 2.56 8.67 -6.62
N ALA A 92 2.54 8.25 -5.35
CA ALA A 92 3.10 6.98 -4.92
C ALA A 92 2.34 5.78 -5.52
N MET A 93 1.01 5.81 -5.54
CA MET A 93 0.22 4.72 -6.13
C MET A 93 0.40 4.61 -7.64
N GLU A 94 0.54 5.72 -8.36
CA GLU A 94 0.87 5.71 -9.79
C GLU A 94 2.22 5.00 -10.05
N LEU A 95 3.24 5.24 -9.19
CA LEU A 95 4.52 4.55 -9.27
C LEU A 95 4.39 3.05 -8.97
N ILE A 96 3.68 2.67 -7.89
CA ILE A 96 3.45 1.27 -7.50
C ILE A 96 2.69 0.50 -8.61
N VAL A 97 1.71 1.15 -9.23
CA VAL A 97 0.88 0.52 -10.26
C VAL A 97 1.66 0.31 -11.55
N HIS A 98 2.53 1.25 -11.91
CA HIS A 98 3.31 1.19 -13.14
C HIS A 98 4.68 0.52 -13.00
N SER A 99 5.11 0.19 -11.78
CA SER A 99 6.33 -0.59 -11.57
C SER A 99 6.23 -2.00 -12.18
N ARG A 100 7.35 -2.49 -12.70
CA ARG A 100 7.44 -3.87 -13.18
C ARG A 100 7.61 -4.79 -11.97
N ILE A 101 6.87 -5.89 -11.97
CA ILE A 101 7.04 -6.93 -10.95
C ILE A 101 8.47 -7.51 -11.00
N ASP A 102 9.16 -7.40 -12.14
CA ASP A 102 10.51 -7.93 -12.37
C ASP A 102 11.66 -7.02 -11.89
N ASP A 103 11.40 -5.81 -11.37
CA ASP A 103 12.45 -4.91 -10.83
C ASP A 103 12.98 -5.36 -9.44
N ILE A 104 12.90 -6.68 -9.19
CA ILE A 104 13.26 -7.39 -7.97
C ILE A 104 14.79 -7.37 -7.79
N PRO A 105 15.31 -6.93 -6.63
CA PRO A 105 16.64 -7.31 -6.21
C PRO A 105 16.67 -8.84 -6.01
N GLN A 106 17.20 -9.60 -6.96
CA GLN A 106 17.38 -11.06 -6.85
C GLN A 106 18.37 -11.49 -5.74
N SER A 107 18.75 -10.61 -4.81
CA SER A 107 19.75 -10.90 -3.79
C SER A 107 19.12 -11.07 -2.39
N LYS A 108 18.47 -12.21 -2.17
CA LYS A 108 18.60 -13.07 -0.97
C LYS A 108 17.57 -14.22 -0.99
N VAL A 109 17.55 -14.98 -2.08
CA VAL A 109 17.27 -16.41 -1.99
C VAL A 109 18.62 -17.10 -1.90
N LEU A 110 19.25 -17.04 -0.72
CA LEU A 110 20.50 -17.77 -0.47
C LEU A 110 20.37 -18.57 0.83
N HIS A 111 20.31 -19.89 0.60
CA HIS A 111 20.69 -21.03 1.44
C HIS A 111 19.98 -21.25 2.78
#